data_AF-Q5DEU3-F1
#
_entry.id   AF-Q5DEU3-F1
#
_cell.length_a   1.000
_cell.length_b   1.000
_cell.length_c   1.000
_cell.angle_alpha   90.00
_cell.angle_beta   90.00
_cell.angle_gamma   90.00
#
_symmetry.space_group_name_H-M   'P 1'
#
loop_
_entity.id
_entity.type
_entity.pdbx_description
1 polymer ?
#
loop_
_entity_poly.entity_id
_entity_poly.type
_entity_poly.pdbx_seq_one_letter_code
_entity_poly.pdbx_strand_id
1 'polypeptide(L)'
;MHQNLLKAGENIARPDADAMARLPFLRRWFRTRSAIVLHLSNGTLQINFFDDHAKIILCPLMHAVTYIDANRDFRTYRFKHLRNFGISSDLANRLRYAATMIERLLLPVNSGTTSSASNDPNTKLAPTSAADNEKFNKPISTDVQKAIATGTAAATKGIATVIRSTDQ
;
A
#
# COMPACT_ATOMS: atom_id res chain seq x y z
N MET A 1 10.57 17.26 10.28
CA MET A 1 10.46 16.79 8.87
C MET A 1 10.91 17.84 7.85
N HIS A 2 10.56 19.12 8.01
CA HIS A 2 10.81 20.16 6.99
C HIS A 2 12.28 20.45 6.61
N GLN A 3 13.26 20.17 7.48
CA GLN A 3 14.66 20.52 7.23
C GLN A 3 15.47 19.42 6.51
N ASN A 4 15.12 18.15 6.72
CA ASN A 4 16.00 17.02 6.37
C ASN A 4 15.36 16.02 5.40
N LEU A 5 14.10 16.21 5.00
CA LEU A 5 13.34 15.27 4.19
C LEU A 5 12.75 15.96 2.97
N LEU A 6 12.85 15.28 1.82
CA LEU A 6 12.18 15.69 0.59
C LEU A 6 10.70 15.34 0.64
N LYS A 7 9.86 16.22 0.09
CA LYS A 7 8.42 16.00 -0.02
C LYS A 7 8.12 15.12 -1.24
N ALA A 8 7.60 13.93 -1.01
CA ALA A 8 7.17 13.04 -2.09
C ALA A 8 5.96 13.64 -2.82
N GLY A 9 5.99 13.67 -4.15
CA GLY A 9 4.88 14.17 -4.96
C GLY A 9 4.67 15.68 -4.89
N GLU A 10 5.73 16.46 -4.64
CA GLU A 10 5.64 17.92 -4.54
C GLU A 10 5.11 18.60 -5.80
N ASN A 11 5.41 18.06 -6.98
CA ASN A 11 5.02 18.63 -8.27
C ASN A 11 3.58 18.28 -8.69
N ILE A 12 2.78 17.69 -7.82
CA ILE A 12 1.42 17.24 -8.14
C ILE A 12 0.42 18.29 -7.68
N ALA A 13 -0.40 18.77 -8.62
CA ALA A 13 -1.53 19.62 -8.30
C ALA A 13 -2.53 18.85 -7.41
N ARG A 14 -2.87 19.43 -6.25
CA ARG A 14 -3.89 18.88 -5.36
C ARG A 14 -5.26 19.33 -5.83
N PRO A 15 -6.24 18.43 -5.99
CA PRO A 15 -7.62 18.83 -6.25
C PRO A 15 -8.17 19.69 -5.11
N ASP A 16 -8.97 20.71 -5.42
CA ASP A 16 -9.61 21.57 -4.41
C ASP A 16 -10.50 20.78 -3.44
N ALA A 17 -11.06 19.65 -3.90
CA ALA A 17 -11.84 18.73 -3.08
C ALA A 17 -11.05 18.16 -1.89
N ASP A 18 -9.71 18.08 -1.96
CA ASP A 18 -8.87 17.59 -0.87
C ASP A 18 -8.87 18.56 0.32
N ALA A 19 -9.16 19.85 0.11
CA ALA A 19 -9.19 20.86 1.19
C ALA A 19 -10.34 20.63 2.17
N MET A 20 -11.44 20.00 1.73
CA MET A 20 -12.60 19.69 2.57
C MET A 20 -12.68 18.21 2.98
N ALA A 21 -11.78 17.36 2.47
CA ALA A 21 -11.75 15.95 2.80
C ALA A 21 -11.27 15.73 4.24
N ARG A 22 -11.89 14.77 4.95
CA ARG A 22 -11.43 14.38 6.29
C ARG A 22 -10.01 13.81 6.20
N LEU A 23 -9.06 14.46 6.87
CA LEU A 23 -7.66 14.05 6.87
C LEU A 23 -7.50 12.61 7.41
N PRO A 24 -6.89 11.70 6.65
CA PRO A 24 -6.62 10.35 7.14
C PRO A 24 -5.45 10.37 8.14
N PHE A 25 -5.54 9.54 9.17
CA PHE A 25 -4.41 9.21 10.06
C PHE A 25 -3.81 7.85 9.73
N LEU A 26 -2.55 7.63 10.15
CA LEU A 26 -1.86 6.34 10.06
C LEU A 26 -2.49 5.33 11.03
N ARG A 27 -2.97 4.20 10.50
CA ARG A 27 -3.60 3.14 11.30
C ARG A 27 -2.61 2.06 11.70
N ARG A 28 -1.81 1.61 10.75
CA ARG A 28 -0.80 0.58 10.97
C ARG A 28 0.36 0.82 10.03
N TRP A 29 1.55 0.49 10.48
CA TRP A 29 2.71 0.44 9.62
C TRP A 29 3.63 -0.71 10.04
N PHE A 30 4.43 -1.16 9.09
CA PHE A 30 5.54 -2.05 9.38
C PHE A 30 6.62 -1.87 8.32
N ARG A 31 7.81 -2.37 8.62
CA ARG A 31 8.95 -2.35 7.71
C ARG A 31 9.36 -3.76 7.35
N THR A 32 9.74 -3.91 6.10
CA THR A 32 10.50 -5.07 5.62
C THR A 32 11.95 -4.64 5.39
N ARG A 33 12.76 -5.55 4.86
CA ARG A 33 14.10 -5.20 4.37
C ARG A 33 14.06 -4.15 3.26
N SER A 34 13.02 -4.15 2.44
CA SER A 34 13.03 -3.47 1.12
C SER A 34 12.02 -2.35 1.01
N ALA A 35 11.07 -2.25 1.95
CA ALA A 35 10.07 -1.21 1.94
C ALA A 35 9.54 -0.86 3.33
N ILE A 36 8.94 0.33 3.43
CA ILE A 36 8.02 0.69 4.51
C ILE A 36 6.59 0.65 3.98
N VAL A 37 5.71 -0.01 4.73
CA VAL A 37 4.29 -0.17 4.42
C VAL A 37 3.49 0.70 5.39
N LEU A 38 2.65 1.57 4.84
CA LEU A 38 1.85 2.57 5.56
C LEU A 38 0.38 2.36 5.21
N HIS A 39 -0.43 1.94 6.18
CA HIS A 39 -1.86 1.76 6.00
C HIS A 39 -2.63 2.87 6.71
N LEU A 40 -3.38 3.66 5.94
CA LEU A 40 -4.14 4.80 6.43
C LEU A 40 -5.57 4.43 6.80
N SER A 41 -6.17 5.24 7.67
CA SER A 41 -7.53 5.08 8.17
C SER A 41 -8.64 5.15 7.11
N ASN A 42 -8.37 5.68 5.93
CA ASN A 42 -9.29 5.69 4.78
C ASN A 42 -9.12 4.47 3.85
N GLY A 43 -8.30 3.49 4.25
CA GLY A 43 -8.00 2.30 3.47
C GLY A 43 -6.88 2.47 2.44
N THR A 44 -6.30 3.67 2.31
CA THR A 44 -5.13 3.88 1.43
C THR A 44 -3.94 3.07 1.95
N LEU A 45 -3.31 2.31 1.05
CA LEU A 45 -2.06 1.62 1.34
C LEU A 45 -0.94 2.26 0.54
N GLN A 46 0.07 2.77 1.23
CA GLN A 46 1.26 3.31 0.62
C GLN A 46 2.46 2.42 0.93
N ILE A 47 3.25 2.08 -0.10
CA ILE A 47 4.49 1.33 0.04
C ILE A 47 5.60 2.17 -0.59
N ASN A 48 6.63 2.47 0.20
CA ASN A 48 7.82 3.15 -0.27
C ASN A 48 8.98 2.16 -0.30
N PHE A 49 9.54 1.91 -1.48
CA PHE A 49 10.69 1.02 -1.67
C PHE A 49 11.99 1.77 -1.37
N PHE A 50 12.93 1.11 -0.70
CA PHE A 50 14.16 1.75 -0.24
C PHE A 50 15.24 1.84 -1.32
N ASP A 51 15.36 0.80 -2.16
CA ASP A 51 16.48 0.64 -3.08
C ASP A 51 16.46 1.68 -4.23
N ASP A 52 15.28 2.01 -4.74
CA ASP A 52 15.07 2.86 -5.92
C ASP A 52 14.19 4.08 -5.65
N HIS A 53 13.77 4.27 -4.39
CA HIS A 53 12.83 5.31 -3.96
C HIS A 53 11.47 5.30 -4.67
N ALA A 54 11.12 4.24 -5.41
CA ALA A 54 9.82 4.08 -6.02
C ALA A 54 8.72 3.95 -4.95
N LYS A 55 7.48 4.32 -5.30
CA LYS A 55 6.34 4.27 -4.38
C LYS A 55 5.10 3.80 -5.11
N ILE A 56 4.29 3.00 -4.42
CA ILE A 56 2.93 2.71 -4.84
C ILE A 56 1.95 3.20 -3.79
N ILE A 57 0.87 3.81 -4.25
CA ILE A 57 -0.24 4.26 -3.40
C ILE A 57 -1.51 3.62 -3.95
N LEU A 58 -2.06 2.67 -3.20
CA LEU A 58 -3.26 1.92 -3.55
C LEU A 58 -4.47 2.58 -2.91
N CYS A 59 -5.44 2.95 -3.73
CA CYS A 59 -6.72 3.49 -3.28
C CYS A 59 -7.82 2.48 -3.58
N PRO A 60 -8.36 1.77 -2.56
CA PRO A 60 -9.36 0.74 -2.78
C PRO A 60 -10.68 1.32 -3.30
N LEU A 61 -11.10 2.49 -2.83
CA LEU A 61 -12.35 3.14 -3.24
C LEU A 61 -12.33 3.53 -4.72
N MET A 62 -11.17 3.93 -5.25
CA MET A 62 -11.01 4.27 -6.65
C MET A 62 -10.65 3.09 -7.55
N HIS A 63 -10.40 1.91 -6.95
CA HIS A 63 -9.84 0.75 -7.65
C HIS A 63 -8.64 1.14 -8.51
N ALA A 64 -7.71 1.90 -7.92
CA ALA A 64 -6.59 2.50 -8.61
C ALA A 64 -5.28 2.35 -7.84
N VAL A 65 -4.18 2.36 -8.58
CA VAL A 65 -2.83 2.47 -8.07
C VAL A 65 -2.18 3.72 -8.66
N THR A 66 -1.59 4.52 -7.80
CA THR A 66 -0.64 5.55 -8.18
C THR A 66 0.75 4.97 -8.07
N TYR A 67 1.53 5.10 -9.14
CA TYR A 67 2.93 4.70 -9.19
C TYR A 67 3.81 5.95 -9.31
N ILE A 68 4.80 6.03 -8.42
CA ILE A 68 5.89 7.01 -8.48
C ILE A 68 7.15 6.21 -8.74
N ASP A 69 7.71 6.34 -9.93
CA ASP A 69 8.90 5.58 -10.30
C ASP A 69 10.19 6.19 -9.72
N ALA A 70 11.34 5.59 -10.04
CA ALA A 70 12.66 6.06 -9.62
C ALA A 70 13.00 7.46 -10.19
N ASN A 71 12.44 7.83 -11.33
CA ASN A 71 12.58 9.15 -11.95
C ASN A 71 11.66 10.20 -11.32
N ARG A 72 10.82 9.79 -10.36
CA ARG A 72 9.78 10.61 -9.71
C ARG A 72 8.62 10.96 -10.63
N ASP A 73 8.45 10.24 -11.74
CA ASP A 73 7.27 10.36 -12.59
C ASP A 73 6.05 9.83 -11.83
N PHE A 74 5.01 10.66 -11.75
CA PHE A 74 3.80 10.35 -11.02
C PHE A 74 2.68 9.95 -11.99
N ARG A 75 2.18 8.72 -11.89
CA ARG A 75 1.11 8.22 -12.77
C ARG A 75 0.06 7.45 -11.98
N THR A 76 -1.21 7.71 -12.25
CA THR A 76 -2.32 7.00 -11.60
C THR A 76 -3.08 6.15 -12.60
N TYR A 77 -3.22 4.87 -12.29
CA TYR A 77 -3.84 3.87 -13.14
C TYR A 77 -5.01 3.21 -12.42
N ARG A 78 -6.18 3.17 -13.05
CA ARG A 78 -7.26 2.29 -12.60
C ARG A 78 -6.92 0.85 -12.97
N PHE A 79 -7.23 -0.12 -12.09
CA PHE A 79 -6.96 -1.53 -12.37
C PHE A 79 -7.65 -2.02 -13.65
N LYS A 80 -8.86 -1.52 -13.95
CA LYS A 80 -9.56 -1.80 -15.21
C LYS A 80 -8.71 -1.43 -16.44
N HIS A 81 -8.00 -0.30 -16.40
CA HIS A 81 -7.16 0.13 -17.51
C HIS A 81 -5.89 -0.72 -17.61
N LEU A 82 -5.23 -1.01 -16.49
CA LEU A 82 -4.05 -1.89 -16.49
C LEU A 82 -4.36 -3.28 -17.06
N ARG A 83 -5.55 -3.82 -16.77
CA ARG A 83 -6.01 -5.09 -17.33
C ARG A 83 -6.17 -5.04 -18.85
N ASN A 84 -6.73 -3.94 -19.37
CA ASN A 84 -7.13 -3.86 -20.78
C ASN A 84 -6.00 -3.38 -21.71
N PHE A 85 -5.04 -2.62 -21.19
CA PHE A 85 -3.99 -1.96 -21.98
C PHE A 85 -2.57 -2.42 -21.60
N GLY A 86 -2.47 -3.39 -20.68
CA GLY A 86 -1.20 -3.91 -20.20
C GLY A 86 -0.60 -3.09 -19.06
N ILE A 87 0.49 -3.63 -18.52
CA ILE A 87 1.19 -3.15 -17.34
C ILE A 87 2.69 -3.42 -17.52
N SER A 88 3.54 -2.52 -17.02
CA SER A 88 4.99 -2.77 -17.04
C SER A 88 5.36 -3.88 -16.05
N SER A 89 6.41 -4.64 -16.36
CA SER A 89 6.92 -5.70 -15.49
C SER A 89 7.29 -5.17 -14.09
N ASP A 90 7.85 -3.98 -14.04
CA ASP A 90 8.22 -3.31 -12.80
C ASP A 90 6.99 -3.01 -11.91
N LEU A 91 5.94 -2.39 -12.47
CA LEU A 91 4.70 -2.14 -11.72
C LEU A 91 4.01 -3.44 -11.34
N ALA A 92 4.02 -4.45 -12.21
CA ALA A 92 3.45 -5.77 -11.91
C ALA A 92 4.15 -6.45 -10.71
N ASN A 93 5.48 -6.41 -10.65
CA ASN A 93 6.26 -6.95 -9.53
C ASN A 93 5.95 -6.22 -8.21
N ARG A 94 5.80 -4.89 -8.27
CA ARG A 94 5.44 -4.09 -7.09
C ARG A 94 4.00 -4.35 -6.64
N LEU A 95 3.07 -4.59 -7.56
CA LEU A 95 1.71 -5.00 -7.22
C LEU A 95 1.66 -6.41 -6.63
N ARG A 96 2.48 -7.36 -7.12
CA ARG A 96 2.64 -8.69 -6.49
C ARG A 96 3.13 -8.54 -5.05
N TYR A 97 4.18 -7.74 -4.85
CA TYR A 97 4.68 -7.42 -3.51
C TYR A 97 3.59 -6.80 -2.61
N ALA A 98 2.81 -5.86 -3.16
CA ALA A 98 1.73 -5.21 -2.44
C ALA A 98 0.65 -6.20 -1.98
N ALA A 99 0.29 -7.19 -2.80
CA ALA A 99 -0.66 -8.23 -2.43
C ALA A 99 -0.18 -9.02 -1.20
N THR A 100 1.10 -9.42 -1.16
CA THR A 100 1.70 -10.08 0.01
C THR A 100 1.67 -9.16 1.24
N MET A 101 1.90 -7.86 1.09
CA MET A 101 1.84 -6.91 2.21
C MET A 101 0.41 -6.71 2.72
N ILE A 102 -0.58 -6.74 1.83
CA ILE A 102 -2.00 -6.68 2.20
C ILE A 102 -2.40 -7.89 3.03
N GLU A 103 -2.01 -9.10 2.62
CA GLU A 103 -2.29 -10.33 3.38
C GLU A 103 -1.76 -10.23 4.81
N ARG A 104 -0.55 -9.68 4.98
CA ARG A 104 0.04 -9.44 6.31
C ARG A 104 -0.69 -8.39 7.12
N LEU A 105 -1.26 -7.37 6.49
CA LEU A 105 -2.13 -6.41 7.17
C LEU A 105 -3.44 -7.04 7.66
N LEU A 106 -3.91 -8.11 7.02
CA LEU A 106 -5.12 -8.82 7.43
C LEU A 106 -4.88 -9.80 8.57
N LEU A 107 -3.63 -10.21 8.81
CA LEU A 107 -3.29 -11.08 9.93
C LEU A 107 -3.48 -10.36 11.29
N PRO A 108 -3.97 -11.06 12.32
CA PRO A 108 -4.06 -10.52 13.69
C PRO A 108 -2.67 -10.14 14.23
N VAL A 109 -2.58 -9.01 14.94
CA VAL A 109 -1.32 -8.49 15.52
C VAL A 109 -0.72 -9.43 16.58
N ASN A 110 -1.50 -10.37 17.12
CA ASN A 110 -1.10 -11.21 18.27
C ASN A 110 -0.55 -12.59 17.91
N SER A 111 -0.39 -12.90 16.63
CA SER A 111 0.29 -14.13 16.23
C SER A 111 1.79 -13.88 16.16
N GLY A 112 2.44 -13.90 17.33
CA GLY A 112 3.85 -14.26 17.42
C GLY A 112 4.01 -15.71 16.93
N THR A 113 3.91 -15.92 15.63
CA THR A 113 3.96 -17.26 15.06
C THR A 113 4.52 -17.16 13.65
N THR A 114 5.79 -17.56 13.57
CA THR A 114 6.41 -18.17 12.41
C THR A 114 5.37 -18.93 11.59
N SER A 115 4.91 -18.35 10.48
CA SER A 115 4.04 -19.05 9.54
C SER A 115 4.55 -18.82 8.13
N SER A 116 4.99 -19.93 7.54
CA SER A 116 5.14 -20.20 6.11
C SER A 116 5.77 -19.06 5.31
N ALA A 117 7.08 -18.89 5.51
CA ALA A 117 7.87 -17.96 4.73
C ALA A 117 7.74 -18.30 3.24
N SER A 118 7.22 -17.35 2.45
CA SER A 118 7.79 -17.13 1.13
C SER A 118 9.31 -17.04 1.32
N ASN A 119 10.09 -17.93 0.73
CA ASN A 119 11.55 -17.93 0.79
C ASN A 119 12.18 -16.63 0.22
N ASP A 120 11.37 -15.67 -0.23
CA ASP A 120 11.79 -14.38 -0.70
C ASP A 120 12.36 -13.52 0.45
N PRO A 121 13.69 -13.29 0.48
CA PRO A 121 14.35 -12.52 1.53
C PRO A 121 13.89 -11.05 1.58
N ASN A 122 13.27 -10.51 0.53
CA ASN A 122 12.74 -9.14 0.49
C ASN A 122 11.46 -8.95 1.32
N THR A 123 10.80 -10.05 1.65
CA THR A 123 9.58 -10.02 2.47
C THR A 123 9.87 -10.21 3.96
N LYS A 124 11.12 -10.42 4.38
CA LYS A 124 11.43 -10.58 5.81
C LYS A 124 11.18 -9.28 6.58
N LEU A 125 10.52 -9.37 7.73
CA LEU A 125 10.27 -8.24 8.62
C LEU A 125 11.61 -7.67 9.13
N ALA A 126 11.76 -6.36 9.05
CA ALA A 126 12.76 -5.65 9.84
C ALA A 126 12.21 -5.50 11.26
N PRO A 127 13.05 -5.41 12.31
CA PRO A 127 12.58 -5.20 13.67
C PRO A 127 11.77 -3.90 13.75
N THR A 128 10.45 -4.02 13.88
CA THR A 128 9.54 -2.95 14.27
C THR A 128 8.98 -3.32 15.62
N SER A 129 9.04 -2.43 16.61
CA SER A 129 8.48 -2.74 17.92
C SER A 129 6.95 -2.87 17.79
N ALA A 130 6.38 -4.02 18.18
CA ALA A 130 4.93 -4.21 18.18
C ALA A 130 4.20 -3.17 19.05
N ALA A 131 4.90 -2.66 20.08
CA ALA A 131 4.44 -1.63 21.00
C ALA A 131 4.13 -0.28 20.32
N ASP A 132 4.81 0.07 19.22
CA ASP A 132 4.55 1.33 18.53
C ASP A 132 3.21 1.32 17.78
N ASN A 133 2.73 0.14 17.34
CA ASN A 133 1.46 -0.01 16.63
C ASN A 133 0.24 -0.01 17.56
N GLU A 134 0.38 -0.37 18.84
CA GLU A 134 -0.74 -0.38 19.79
C GLU A 134 -1.35 1.01 19.99
N LYS A 135 -0.53 2.07 19.97
CA LYS A 135 -0.97 3.47 20.07
C LYS A 135 -1.91 3.89 18.94
N PHE A 136 -1.82 3.22 17.78
CA PHE A 136 -2.63 3.48 16.59
C PHE A 136 -3.82 2.51 16.46
N ASN A 137 -3.90 1.49 17.33
CA ASN A 137 -4.95 0.49 17.33
C ASN A 137 -6.18 0.92 18.16
N LYS A 138 -6.64 2.16 17.97
CA LYS A 138 -7.91 2.60 18.60
C LYS A 138 -9.08 1.81 17.99
N PRO A 139 -10.06 1.36 18.79
CA PRO A 139 -11.25 0.72 18.26
C PRO A 139 -11.97 1.70 17.32
N ILE A 140 -12.22 1.23 16.11
CA ILE A 140 -12.83 2.00 15.03
C ILE A 140 -14.25 1.49 14.90
N SER A 141 -15.21 2.38 14.59
CA SER A 141 -16.59 1.97 14.33
C SER A 141 -16.63 0.78 13.36
N THR A 142 -17.50 -0.18 13.65
CA THR A 142 -17.71 -1.42 12.89
C THR A 142 -17.94 -1.15 11.40
N ASP A 143 -18.59 -0.04 11.05
CA ASP A 143 -18.85 0.36 9.67
C ASP A 143 -17.55 0.72 8.93
N VAL A 144 -16.63 1.40 9.60
CA VAL A 144 -15.32 1.77 9.03
C VAL A 144 -14.44 0.52 8.86
N GLN A 145 -14.52 -0.43 9.80
CA GLN A 145 -13.84 -1.73 9.66
C GLN A 145 -14.37 -2.50 8.44
N LYS A 146 -15.70 -2.55 8.26
CA LYS A 146 -16.34 -3.24 7.14
C LYS A 146 -16.01 -2.59 5.79
N ALA A 147 -16.03 -1.26 5.71
CA ALA A 147 -15.67 -0.52 4.50
C ALA A 147 -14.23 -0.80 4.08
N ILE A 148 -13.31 -0.91 5.05
CA ILE A 148 -11.89 -1.14 4.78
C ILE A 148 -11.62 -2.60 4.45
N ALA A 149 -12.26 -3.55 5.13
CA ALA A 149 -12.18 -4.95 4.73
C ALA A 149 -12.67 -5.15 3.29
N THR A 150 -13.78 -4.51 2.94
CA THR A 150 -14.33 -4.52 1.57
C THR A 150 -13.37 -3.89 0.57
N GLY A 151 -12.81 -2.73 0.92
CA GLY A 151 -11.82 -2.04 0.11
C GLY A 151 -10.54 -2.84 -0.11
N THR A 152 -10.00 -3.44 0.95
CA THR A 152 -8.81 -4.31 0.89
C THR A 152 -9.06 -5.52 0.01
N ALA A 153 -10.21 -6.20 0.16
CA ALA A 153 -10.59 -7.32 -0.71
C ALA A 153 -10.71 -6.89 -2.19
N ALA A 154 -11.27 -5.70 -2.45
CA ALA A 154 -11.35 -5.14 -3.79
C ALA A 154 -9.97 -4.83 -4.40
N ALA A 155 -9.04 -4.30 -3.61
CA ALA A 155 -7.66 -4.06 -4.03
C ALA A 155 -6.94 -5.37 -4.36
N THR A 156 -7.01 -6.38 -3.48
CA THR A 156 -6.43 -7.71 -3.72
C THR A 156 -7.00 -8.36 -4.97
N LYS A 157 -8.33 -8.31 -5.16
CA LYS A 157 -8.99 -8.84 -6.37
C LYS A 157 -8.56 -8.10 -7.63
N GLY A 158 -8.45 -6.78 -7.57
CA GLY A 158 -7.97 -5.95 -8.69
C GLY A 158 -6.55 -6.31 -9.10
N ILE A 159 -5.65 -6.40 -8.11
CA ILE A 159 -4.25 -6.80 -8.30
C ILE A 159 -4.16 -8.21 -8.91
N ALA A 160 -4.84 -9.20 -8.31
CA ALA A 160 -4.82 -10.57 -8.80
C ALA A 160 -5.34 -10.70 -10.24
N THR A 161 -6.35 -9.90 -10.60
CA THR A 161 -6.91 -9.89 -11.97
C THR A 161 -5.90 -9.32 -12.97
N VAL A 162 -5.19 -8.25 -12.62
CA VAL A 162 -4.19 -7.62 -13.48
C VAL A 162 -2.96 -8.51 -13.67
N ILE A 163 -2.51 -9.20 -12.60
CA ILE A 163 -1.37 -10.11 -12.69
C ILE A 163 -1.69 -11.33 -13.56
N ARG A 164 -2.90 -11.90 -13.47
CA ARG A 164 -3.28 -13.05 -14.30
C ARG A 164 -3.32 -12.75 -15.80
N SER A 165 -3.57 -11.49 -16.20
CA SER A 165 -3.55 -11.08 -17.61
C SER A 165 -2.15 -10.88 -18.18
N THR A 166 -1.09 -10.86 -17.37
CA THR A 166 0.29 -10.72 -17.87
C THR A 166 1.01 -12.05 -18.10
N ASP A 167 0.48 -13.14 -17.53
CA ASP A 167 1.07 -14.49 -17.66
C ASP A 167 0.42 -15.29 -18.81
N GLN A 168 -0.45 -14.66 -19.62
CA GLN A 168 -1.01 -15.16 -20.88
C GLN A 168 -0.36 -14.44 -22.07
#